data_AF-A0A847SWW0-F1
#
_entry.id   AF-A0A847SWW0-F1
#
_cell.length_a   1.000
_cell.length_b   1.000
_cell.length_c   1.000
_cell.angle_alpha   90.00
_cell.angle_beta   90.00
_cell.angle_gamma   90.00
#
_symmetry.space_group_name_H-M   'P 1'
#
loop_
_entity.id
_entity.type
_entity.pdbx_description
1 polymer ?
#
loop_
_entity_poly.entity_id
_entity_poly.type
_entity_poly.pdbx_seq_one_letter_code
_entity_poly.pdbx_strand_id
1 'polypeptide(L)' 'MGLTTGAEATRVRRAPMNDPLEFQVRGYHITLRDSEAATVLLDCKEV' A
#
# COMPACT_ATOMS: atom_id res chain seq x y z
N MET A 1 -7.50 -5.97 9.96
CA MET A 1 -7.95 -4.59 10.25
C MET A 1 -6.87 -3.62 9.77
N GLY A 2 -6.96 -3.09 8.55
CA GLY A 2 -5.92 -2.18 8.03
C GLY A 2 -6.11 -1.77 6.57
N LEU A 3 -6.45 -2.74 5.71
CA LEU A 3 -6.87 -2.51 4.33
C LEU A 3 -8.26 -3.10 4.14
N THR A 4 -9.15 -2.31 3.54
CA THR A 4 -10.50 -2.73 3.15
C THR A 4 -10.64 -2.53 1.65
N THR A 5 -11.37 -3.41 0.97
CA THR A 5 -11.63 -3.27 -0.46
C THR A 5 -12.30 -1.93 -0.75
N GLY A 6 -11.78 -1.20 -1.74
CA GLY A 6 -12.25 0.15 -2.08
C GLY A 6 -11.62 1.29 -1.25
N ALA A 7 -10.63 1.00 -0.40
CA ALA A 7 -9.86 2.05 0.26
C ALA A 7 -8.87 2.70 -0.72
N GLU A 8 -8.84 4.02 -0.73
CA GLU A 8 -7.84 4.79 -1.47
C GLU A 8 -6.49 4.71 -0.74
N ALA A 9 -5.46 4.27 -1.47
CA ALA A 9 -4.12 4.13 -0.96
C ALA A 9 -3.14 4.96 -1.80
N THR A 10 -2.37 5.81 -1.15
CA THR A 10 -1.29 6.56 -1.80
C THR A 10 0.04 5.89 -1.51
N ARG A 11 0.81 5.55 -2.54
CA ARG A 11 2.16 5.00 -2.36
C ARG A 11 3.08 6.10 -1.81
N VAL A 12 3.65 5.87 -0.63
CA VAL A 12 4.54 6.86 0.03
C VAL A 12 5.99 6.59 -0.35
N ARG A 13 6.48 5.39 -0.02
CA ARG A 13 7.86 4.99 -0.31
C ARG A 13 7.98 3.47 -0.38
N ARG A 14 9.03 3.00 -1.03
CA ARG A 14 9.45 1.60 -0.99
C ARG A 14 10.81 1.56 -0.32
N ALA A 15 10.99 0.64 0.62
CA ALA A 15 12.28 0.46 1.27
C ALA A 15 13.38 0.13 0.23
N PRO A 16 14.64 0.52 0.51
CA PRO A 16 15.75 0.33 -0.43
C PRO A 16 16.02 -1.15 -0.75
N MET A 17 15.66 -2.07 0.14
CA MET A 17 15.74 -3.53 -0.07
C MET A 17 14.49 -4.13 -0.73
N ASN A 18 13.70 -3.31 -1.42
CA ASN A 18 12.44 -3.69 -2.09
C ASN A 18 11.29 -4.08 -1.16
N ASP A 19 11.57 -4.49 0.08
CA ASP A 19 10.62 -4.75 1.16
C ASP A 19 11.01 -3.96 2.43
N PRO A 20 10.05 -3.38 3.17
CA PRO A 20 8.60 -3.31 2.91
C PRO A 20 8.16 -2.10 2.06
N LEU A 21 6.91 -2.14 1.56
CA LEU A 21 6.25 -1.00 0.88
C LEU A 21 5.42 -0.19 1.89
N GLU A 22 5.54 1.13 1.83
CA GLU A 22 4.74 2.04 2.65
C GLU A 22 3.66 2.73 1.82
N PHE A 23 2.44 2.69 2.36
CA PHE A 23 1.25 3.32 1.80
C PHE A 23 0.58 4.20 2.85
N GLN A 24 -0.08 5.25 2.38
CA GLN A 24 -0.95 6.09 3.19
C GLN A 24 -2.40 5.76 2.84
N VAL A 25 -3.15 5.27 3.83
CA VAL A 25 -4.55 4.88 3.68
C VAL A 25 -5.36 5.63 4.74
N ARG A 26 -6.37 6.39 4.32
CA ARG A 26 -7.27 7.16 5.21
C ARG A 26 -6.52 8.05 6.22
N GLY A 27 -5.37 8.59 5.84
CA GLY A 27 -4.53 9.45 6.69
C GLY A 27 -3.54 8.70 7.61
N TYR A 28 -3.51 7.37 7.59
CA TYR A 28 -2.57 6.56 8.36
C TYR A 28 -1.51 5.93 7.46
N HIS A 29 -0.28 5.82 7.99
CA HIS A 29 0.81 5.14 7.31
C HIS A 29 0.75 3.65 7.65
N ILE A 30 0.63 2.83 6.63
CA ILE A 30 0.66 1.38 6.73
C ILE A 30 1.85 0.85 5.96
N THR A 31 2.47 -0.19 6.51
CA THR A 31 3.61 -0.86 5.90
C THR A 31 3.19 -2.26 5.50
N LEU A 32 3.21 -2.54 4.21
CA LEU A 32 2.91 -3.84 3.63
C LEU A 32 4.21 -4.57 3.33
N ARG A 33 4.32 -5.82 3.78
CA ARG A 33 5.37 -6.71 3.30
C ARG A 33 5.09 -7.12 1.87
N ASP A 34 6.13 -7.50 1.14
CA ASP A 34 6.04 -7.95 -0.25
C ASP A 34 5.01 -9.09 -0.42
N SER A 35 5.01 -10.07 0.48
CA SER A 35 4.06 -11.19 0.46
C SER A 35 2.59 -10.76 0.59
N GLU A 36 2.31 -9.71 1.37
CA GLU A 36 0.96 -9.18 1.54
C GLU A 36 0.58 -8.32 0.34
N ALA A 37 1.50 -7.46 -0.13
CA ALA A 37 1.30 -6.63 -1.31
C ALA A 37 1.03 -7.46 -2.58
N ALA A 38 1.64 -8.65 -2.70
CA ALA A 38 1.39 -9.59 -3.80
C ALA A 38 -0.06 -10.12 -3.84
N THR A 39 -0.80 -10.06 -2.74
CA THR A 39 -2.20 -10.51 -2.66
C THR A 39 -3.22 -9.39 -2.87
N VAL A 40 -2.76 -8.14 -2.98
CA VAL A 40 -3.62 -6.96 -3.10
C VAL A 40 -3.55 -6.42 -4.52
N LEU A 41 -4.72 -6.26 -5.15
CA LEU A 41 -4.86 -5.58 -6.43
C LEU A 41 -5.25 -4.13 -6.19
N LEU A 42 -4.54 -3.21 -6.86
CA LEU A 42 -4.80 -1.78 -6.84
C LEU A 42 -5.22 -1.34 -8.24
N ASP A 43 -6.25 -0.50 -8.31
CA ASP A 43 -6.61 0.21 -9.53
C ASP A 43 -5.87 1.55 -9.53
N CYS A 44 -4.91 1.71 -10.44
CA CYS A 44 -4.16 2.95 -10.57
C CYS A 44 -5.05 3.99 -11.27
N LYS A 45 -5.74 4.82 -10.50
CA LYS A 45 -6.25 6.08 -11.06
C LYS A 45 -5.08 7.02 -11.27
N GLU A 46 -4.79 7.28 -12.54
CA GLU A 46 -3.92 8.37 -12.95
C GLU A 46 -4.58 9.69 -12.52
N VAL A 47 -3.87 10.47 -11.70
CA VAL A 47 -4.27 11.81 -11.23
C VAL A 47 -3.63 12.88 -12.09
#